data_AF-A0A396M566-F1
#
_entry.id   AF-A0A396M566-F1
#
_cell.length_a   1.000
_cell.length_b   1.000
_cell.length_c   1.000
_cell.angle_alpha   90.00
_cell.angle_beta   90.00
_cell.angle_gamma   90.00
#
_symmetry.space_group_name_H-M   'P 1'
#
loop_
_entity.id
_entity.type
_entity.pdbx_description
1 polymer ?
#
loop_
_entity_poly.entity_id
_entity_poly.type
_entity_poly.pdbx_seq_one_letter_code
_entity_poly.pdbx_strand_id
1 'polypeptide(L)'
;MYRTIGYAESVEFYSPIYDTPEKIADEKPDIRTTLYWNPYLQIGPDGTAQIEFYSNDHKNQQYDIAIEGITPDGKTCRYRKDISAR
;
A
#
# COMPACT_ATOMS: atom_id res chain seq x y z
N MET A 1 12.16 28.34 16.54
CA MET A 1 12.55 28.53 15.13
C MET A 1 11.85 27.45 14.32
N TYR A 2 10.83 27.80 13.52
CA TYR A 2 10.06 26.83 12.73
C TYR A 2 10.73 26.64 11.37
N ARG A 3 11.02 25.39 10.99
CA ARG A 3 11.55 25.05 9.67
C ARG A 3 10.36 24.72 8.77
N THR A 4 10.11 25.57 7.78
CA THR A 4 9.16 25.25 6.72
C THR A 4 9.73 24.09 5.92
N ILE A 5 9.02 22.96 5.90
CA ILE A 5 9.24 21.90 4.93
C ILE A 5 8.93 22.49 3.55
N GLY A 6 9.98 22.70 2.75
CA GLY A 6 9.86 23.20 1.39
C GLY A 6 9.31 22.14 0.43
N TYR A 7 9.63 22.27 -0.86
CA TYR A 7 9.35 21.22 -1.83
C TYR A 7 10.02 19.90 -1.41
N ALA A 8 9.23 18.82 -1.35
CA ALA A 8 9.71 17.46 -1.15
C ALA A 8 9.42 16.68 -2.43
N GLU A 9 10.45 16.09 -3.02
CA GLU A 9 10.28 15.22 -4.18
C GLU A 9 9.44 14.01 -3.79
N SER A 10 8.55 13.60 -4.71
CA SER A 10 7.80 12.35 -4.56
C SER A 10 8.77 11.18 -4.52
N VAL A 11 8.87 10.51 -3.38
CA VAL A 11 9.57 9.24 -3.25
C VAL A 11 8.61 8.11 -3.55
N GLU A 12 9.06 7.13 -4.34
CA GLU A 12 8.31 5.89 -4.52
C GLU A 12 8.16 5.18 -3.17
N PHE A 13 7.00 4.58 -2.97
CA PHE A 13 6.74 3.82 -1.77
C PHE A 13 7.57 2.54 -1.78
N TYR A 14 8.36 2.33 -0.72
CA TYR A 14 9.19 1.14 -0.58
C TYR A 14 8.33 -0.10 -0.29
N SER A 15 8.26 -1.01 -1.26
CA SER A 15 7.71 -2.36 -1.09
C SER A 15 8.84 -3.39 -1.22
N PRO A 16 9.30 -4.02 -0.13
CA PRO A 16 10.23 -5.14 -0.21
C PRO A 16 9.63 -6.24 -1.08
N ILE A 17 10.51 -6.92 -1.82
CA ILE A 17 10.16 -8.04 -2.68
C ILE A 17 10.68 -9.30 -1.99
N TYR A 18 9.79 -10.20 -1.58
CA TYR A 18 10.14 -11.48 -0.93
C TYR A 18 10.01 -12.64 -1.93
N ASP A 19 10.67 -12.52 -3.07
CA ASP A 19 10.59 -13.44 -4.20
C ASP A 19 11.60 -14.59 -4.16
N THR A 20 12.53 -14.58 -3.20
CA THR A 20 13.64 -15.53 -3.09
C THR A 20 13.73 -16.08 -1.67
N PRO A 21 14.15 -17.35 -1.48
CA PRO A 21 14.34 -17.94 -0.15
C PRO A 21 15.24 -17.10 0.75
N GLU A 22 16.29 -16.50 0.20
CA GLU A 22 17.24 -15.66 0.93
C GLU A 22 16.58 -14.39 1.49
N LYS A 23 15.72 -13.73 0.70
CA LYS A 23 14.99 -12.53 1.15
C LYS A 23 13.89 -12.86 2.15
N ILE A 24 13.27 -14.03 2.02
CA ILE A 24 12.29 -14.54 3.00
C ILE A 24 12.98 -14.88 4.33
N ALA A 25 14.23 -15.34 4.28
CA ALA A 25 15.02 -15.73 5.45
C ALA A 25 15.81 -14.56 6.08
N ASP A 26 15.58 -13.31 5.65
CA ASP A 26 16.21 -12.14 6.28
C ASP A 26 15.87 -12.10 7.77
N GLU A 27 16.88 -12.02 8.62
CA GLU A 27 16.72 -12.02 10.08
C GLU A 27 16.12 -10.71 10.60
N LYS A 28 16.11 -9.66 9.78
CA LYS A 28 15.52 -8.38 10.15
C LYS A 28 13.99 -8.44 10.01
N PRO A 29 13.25 -8.28 11.11
CA PRO A 29 11.79 -8.37 11.07
C PRO A 29 11.18 -7.20 10.26
N ASP A 30 10.21 -7.53 9.42
CA ASP A 30 9.34 -6.57 8.75
C ASP A 30 8.23 -6.11 9.70
N ILE A 31 8.32 -4.84 10.10
CA ILE A 31 7.37 -4.17 11.00
C ILE A 31 6.63 -3.01 10.31
N ARG A 32 6.57 -3.01 8.98
CA ARG A 32 5.90 -1.96 8.21
C ARG A 32 4.40 -1.95 8.53
N THR A 33 3.84 -0.76 8.71
CA THR A 33 2.39 -0.55 8.91
C THR A 33 1.66 -0.33 7.59
N THR A 34 2.28 0.36 6.64
CA THR A 34 1.82 0.44 5.25
C THR A 34 2.52 -0.66 4.47
N LEU A 35 1.76 -1.54 3.83
CA LEU A 35 2.31 -2.67 3.06
C LEU A 35 2.24 -2.44 1.55
N TYR A 36 1.29 -1.61 1.12
CA TYR A 36 1.06 -1.27 -0.27
C TYR A 36 0.63 0.19 -0.38
N TRP A 37 1.16 0.89 -1.38
CA TRP A 37 0.73 2.23 -1.76
C TRP A 37 0.90 2.41 -3.26
N ASN A 38 -0.18 2.72 -3.96
CA ASN A 38 -0.16 3.07 -5.37
C ASN A 38 -1.05 4.30 -5.60
N PRO A 39 -0.46 5.48 -5.90
CA PRO A 39 -1.23 6.70 -6.13
C PRO A 39 -1.95 6.69 -7.49
N TYR A 40 -1.66 5.73 -8.37
CA TYR A 40 -2.20 5.63 -9.71
C TYR A 40 -2.64 4.20 -10.02
N LEU A 41 -3.73 3.78 -9.38
CA LEU A 41 -4.37 2.50 -9.65
C LEU A 41 -5.18 2.57 -10.96
N GLN A 42 -4.74 1.84 -11.98
CA GLN A 42 -5.51 1.67 -13.21
C GLN A 42 -6.58 0.60 -13.03
N ILE A 43 -7.80 0.94 -13.43
CA ILE A 43 -8.94 0.01 -13.46
C ILE A 43 -9.06 -0.54 -14.87
N GLY A 44 -9.17 -1.87 -14.99
CA GLY A 44 -9.32 -2.56 -16.26
C GLY A 44 -10.65 -2.26 -16.96
N PRO A 45 -10.80 -2.64 -18.25
CA PRO A 45 -12.03 -2.42 -19.02
C PRO A 45 -13.27 -3.12 -18.45
N ASP A 46 -13.07 -4.16 -17.64
CA ASP A 46 -14.10 -4.90 -16.90
C ASP A 46 -14.56 -4.19 -15.61
N GLY A 47 -13.96 -3.05 -15.28
CA GLY A 47 -14.24 -2.29 -14.07
C GLY A 47 -13.56 -2.84 -12.82
N THR A 48 -12.59 -3.75 -12.95
CA THR A 48 -11.86 -4.32 -11.81
C THR A 48 -10.37 -3.95 -11.82
N ALA A 49 -9.75 -4.01 -10.64
CA ALA A 49 -8.30 -3.87 -10.49
C ALA A 49 -7.83 -4.94 -9.51
N GLN A 50 -6.69 -5.57 -9.82
CA GLN A 50 -6.05 -6.55 -8.96
C GLN A 50 -4.85 -5.90 -8.26
N ILE A 51 -4.78 -6.08 -6.94
CA ILE A 51 -3.68 -5.58 -6.11
C ILE A 51 -3.07 -6.77 -5.39
N GLU A 52 -1.75 -6.88 -5.48
CA GLU A 52 -0.95 -7.91 -4.81
C GLU A 52 0.15 -7.22 -4.01
N PHE A 53 0.40 -7.72 -2.80
CA PHE A 53 1.41 -7.20 -1.90
C PHE A 53 1.91 -8.30 -0.96
N TYR A 54 3.10 -8.09 -0.40
CA TYR A 54 3.67 -8.97 0.62
C TYR A 54 3.26 -8.53 2.03
N SER A 55 2.94 -9.48 2.90
CA SER A 55 2.66 -9.25 4.32
C SER A 55 3.93 -8.86 5.09
N ASN A 56 3.74 -8.40 6.33
CA ASN A 56 4.81 -8.18 7.31
C ASN A 56 4.90 -9.36 8.29
N ASP A 57 5.75 -9.25 9.33
CA ASP A 57 5.98 -10.30 10.32
C ASP A 57 5.07 -10.21 11.56
N HIS A 58 4.05 -9.34 11.54
CA HIS A 58 3.11 -9.24 12.66
C HIS A 58 2.26 -10.51 12.79
N LYS A 59 1.94 -10.94 14.01
CA LYS A 59 0.99 -12.07 14.22
C LYS A 59 -0.45 -11.57 14.19
N ASN A 60 -1.39 -12.44 13.79
CA ASN A 60 -2.83 -12.14 13.74
C ASN A 60 -3.17 -10.90 12.91
N GLN A 61 -2.65 -10.87 11.68
CA GLN A 61 -2.71 -9.68 10.82
C GLN A 61 -4.15 -9.30 10.46
N GLN A 62 -4.45 -8.03 10.73
CA GLN A 62 -5.62 -7.34 10.22
C GLN A 62 -5.12 -6.25 9.28
N TYR A 63 -5.73 -6.15 8.11
CA TYR A 63 -5.39 -5.16 7.11
C TYR A 63 -6.55 -4.18 6.95
N ASP A 64 -6.23 -2.89 7.01
CA ASP A 64 -7.12 -1.82 6.62
C ASP A 64 -6.78 -1.42 5.18
N ILE A 65 -7.75 -1.59 4.28
CA ILE A 65 -7.64 -1.24 2.87
C ILE A 65 -8.42 0.05 2.65
N ALA A 66 -7.75 1.09 2.20
CA ALA A 66 -8.37 2.34 1.77
C ALA A 66 -8.07 2.60 0.28
N ILE A 67 -9.12 2.90 -0.50
CA ILE A 67 -9.01 3.31 -1.90
C ILE A 67 -9.73 4.64 -2.04
N GLU A 68 -9.02 5.63 -2.57
CA GLU A 68 -9.53 6.97 -2.81
C GLU A 68 -9.34 7.33 -4.27
N GLY A 69 -10.27 8.09 -4.84
CA GLY A 69 -10.23 8.46 -6.24
C GLY A 69 -11.19 9.58 -6.60
N ILE A 70 -11.12 9.99 -7.86
CA ILE A 70 -11.97 11.03 -8.44
C ILE A 70 -12.57 10.48 -9.73
N THR A 71 -13.87 10.60 -9.89
CA THR A 71 -14.58 10.19 -11.11
C THR A 71 -14.33 11.19 -12.25
N PRO A 72 -14.61 10.81 -13.51
CA PRO A 72 -14.46 11.73 -14.65
C PRO A 72 -15.27 13.03 -14.53
N ASP A 73 -16.38 13.03 -13.80
CA ASP A 73 -17.20 14.22 -13.51
C ASP A 73 -16.75 14.99 -12.25
N GLY A 74 -15.60 14.65 -11.68
CA GLY A 74 -14.96 15.40 -10.59
C GLY A 74 -15.47 15.07 -9.19
N LYS A 75 -16.23 13.98 -9.01
CA LYS A 75 -16.70 13.56 -7.68
C LYS A 75 -15.66 12.71 -6.99
N THR A 76 -15.45 12.96 -5.70
CA THR A 76 -14.55 12.15 -4.87
C THR A 76 -15.22 10.85 -4.45
N CYS A 77 -14.49 9.75 -4.52
CA CYS A 77 -14.89 8.43 -4.04
C CYS A 77 -13.92 7.95 -2.96
N ARG A 78 -14.45 7.26 -1.95
CA ARG A 78 -13.67 6.59 -0.91
C ARG A 78 -14.27 5.24 -0.60
N TYR A 79 -13.42 4.23 -0.58
CA TYR A 79 -13.73 2.87 -0.17
C TYR A 79 -12.80 2.48 0.97
N ARG A 80 -13.35 1.84 2.02
CA ARG A 80 -12.56 1.31 3.13
C ARG A 80 -13.05 -0.09 3.50
N LYS A 81 -12.12 -0.99 3.81
CA LYS A 81 -12.43 -2.35 4.23
C LYS A 81 -11.36 -2.91 5.14
N ASP A 82 -11.79 -3.46 6.27
CA ASP A 82 -10.94 -4.29 7.12
C ASP A 82 -11.03 -5.76 6.67
N ILE A 83 -9.88 -6.41 6.54
CA ILE A 83 -9.79 -7.85 6.26
C ILE A 83 -8.84 -8.50 7.27
N SER A 84 -9.03 -9.78 7.55
CA SER A 84 -8.11 -10.58 8.37
C SER A 84 -7.46 -11.63 7.50
N ALA A 85 -6.13 -11.74 7.54
CA ALA A 85 -5.45 -12.94 7.05
C ALA A 85 -5.63 -14.05 8.09
N ARG A 86 -5.85 -15.26 7.59
CA ARG A 86 -6.09 -16.46 8.40
C ARG A 86 -4.77 -17.14 8.75
#